data_AF-A0A952CSU6-F1
#
_entry.id   AF-A0A952CSU6-F1
#
_cell.length_a   1.000
_cell.length_b   1.000
_cell.length_c   1.000
_cell.angle_alpha   90.00
_cell.angle_beta   90.00
_cell.angle_gamma   90.00
#
_symmetry.space_group_name_H-M   'P 1'
#
loop_
_entity.id
_entity.type
_entity.pdbx_description
1 polymer ?
#
loop_
_entity_poly.entity_id
_entity_poly.type
_entity_poly.pdbx_seq_one_letter_code
_entity_poly.pdbx_strand_id
1 'polypeptide(L)'
;MSKPTVQIQYCVPCGHLPRALDVQRAILERFGQSLGGVTLRPGGHGIFTIDVNDERVYTKPDEFDLDTLLTSIGQRVETAAPA
;
A
#
# COMPACT_ATOMS: atom_id res chain seq x y z
N MET A 1 -11.16 -3.33 -18.06
CA MET A 1 -9.96 -2.63 -17.57
C MET A 1 -9.93 -2.77 -16.07
N SER A 2 -8.92 -3.45 -15.52
CA SER A 2 -8.83 -3.69 -14.08
C SER A 2 -8.18 -2.48 -13.42
N LYS A 3 -8.86 -1.88 -12.44
CA LYS A 3 -8.29 -0.79 -11.66
C LYS A 3 -7.09 -1.31 -10.86
N PRO A 4 -6.03 -0.49 -10.66
CA PRO A 4 -4.87 -0.87 -9.88
C PRO A 4 -5.24 -1.32 -8.46
N THR A 5 -4.59 -2.37 -7.95
CA THR A 5 -4.82 -2.87 -6.59
C THR A 5 -3.57 -2.66 -5.73
N VAL A 6 -3.77 -2.34 -4.46
CA VAL A 6 -2.68 -2.18 -3.49
C VAL A 6 -2.68 -3.39 -2.56
N GLN A 7 -1.50 -3.95 -2.30
CA GLN A 7 -1.29 -4.99 -1.31
C GLN A 7 -0.38 -4.46 -0.21
N ILE A 8 -0.79 -4.62 1.04
CA ILE A 8 -0.01 -4.26 2.21
C ILE A 8 0.30 -5.55 2.96
N GLN A 9 1.56 -5.94 2.98
CA GLN A 9 2.00 -7.10 3.76
C GLN A 9 2.59 -6.66 5.09
N TYR A 10 2.09 -7.22 6.20
CA TYR A 10 2.45 -6.76 7.54
C TYR A 10 2.73 -7.92 8.50
N CYS A 11 3.69 -7.74 9.40
CA CYS A 11 3.95 -8.68 10.47
C CYS A 11 2.83 -8.67 11.53
N VAL A 12 2.08 -9.77 11.63
CA VAL A 12 1.02 -9.95 12.63
C VAL A 12 1.58 -9.99 14.07
N PRO A 13 2.57 -10.84 14.42
CA PRO A 13 3.06 -10.91 15.79
C PRO A 13 3.82 -9.66 16.24
N CYS A 14 4.21 -8.79 15.31
CA CYS A 14 4.92 -7.54 15.60
C CYS A 14 3.97 -6.37 15.93
N GLY A 15 2.65 -6.57 15.88
CA GLY A 15 1.67 -5.51 16.13
C GLY A 15 1.59 -4.44 15.04
N HIS A 16 1.93 -4.76 13.79
CA HIS A 16 1.85 -3.79 12.68
C HIS A 16 0.45 -3.62 12.08
N LEU A 17 -0.56 -4.34 12.60
CA LEU A 17 -1.94 -4.27 12.11
C LEU A 17 -2.54 -2.84 12.20
N PRO A 18 -2.45 -2.09 13.31
CA PRO A 18 -3.01 -0.74 13.37
C PRO A 18 -2.40 0.18 12.31
N ARG A 19 -1.08 0.13 12.15
CA ARG A 19 -0.37 0.89 11.10
C ARG A 19 -0.81 0.47 9.70
N ALA A 20 -1.02 -0.82 9.45
CA ALA A 20 -1.50 -1.29 8.15
C ALA A 20 -2.93 -0.79 7.85
N LEU A 21 -3.80 -0.70 8.87
CA LEU A 21 -5.14 -0.15 8.76
C LEU A 21 -5.12 1.37 8.49
N ASP A 22 -4.26 2.13 9.19
CA ASP A 22 -4.12 3.57 8.98
C ASP A 22 -3.65 3.88 7.55
N VAL A 23 -2.65 3.14 7.06
CA VAL A 23 -2.16 3.26 5.68
C VAL A 23 -3.25 2.88 4.68
N GLN A 24 -3.95 1.76 4.90
CA GLN A 24 -5.05 1.34 4.05
C GLN A 24 -6.13 2.43 3.96
N ARG A 25 -6.51 3.01 5.10
CA ARG A 25 -7.50 4.08 5.18
C ARG A 25 -7.06 5.29 4.36
N ALA A 26 -5.84 5.78 4.56
CA ALA A 26 -5.31 6.94 3.84
C ALA A 26 -5.29 6.71 2.31
N ILE A 27 -4.90 5.50 1.88
CA ILE A 27 -4.90 5.12 0.46
C ILE A 27 -6.33 5.14 -0.12
N LEU A 28 -7.29 4.55 0.59
CA LEU A 28 -8.69 4.51 0.14
C LEU A 28 -9.34 5.89 0.14
N GLU A 29 -9.06 6.73 1.14
CA GLU A 29 -9.53 8.12 1.19
C GLU A 29 -8.98 8.94 0.02
N ARG A 30 -7.72 8.73 -0.37
CA ARG A 30 -7.06 9.49 -1.44
C ARG A 30 -7.38 8.98 -2.85
N PHE A 31 -7.44 7.67 -3.04
CA PHE A 31 -7.45 7.01 -4.36
C PHE A 31 -8.66 6.07 -4.57
N GLY A 32 -9.66 6.07 -3.69
CA GLY A 32 -10.77 5.10 -3.72
C GLY A 32 -11.56 5.04 -5.03
N GLN A 33 -11.56 6.11 -5.83
CA GLN A 33 -12.19 6.10 -7.16
C GLN A 33 -11.30 5.50 -8.25
N SER A 34 -9.98 5.54 -8.09
CA SER A 34 -8.98 5.10 -9.08
C SER A 34 -8.45 3.70 -8.81
N LEU A 35 -8.61 3.17 -7.59
CA LEU A 35 -8.18 1.84 -7.19
C LEU A 35 -9.28 0.77 -7.33
N GLY A 36 -8.86 -0.47 -7.56
CA GLY A 36 -9.71 -1.66 -7.52
C GLY A 36 -9.90 -2.18 -6.09
N GLY A 37 -8.99 -1.83 -5.18
CA GLY A 37 -9.07 -2.18 -3.77
C GLY A 37 -7.71 -2.19 -3.09
N VAL A 38 -7.73 -2.36 -1.76
CA VAL A 38 -6.54 -2.52 -0.93
C VAL A 38 -6.67 -3.82 -0.14
N THR A 39 -5.65 -4.68 -0.22
CA THR A 39 -5.62 -5.99 0.47
C THR A 39 -4.59 -5.98 1.58
N LEU A 40 -4.97 -6.42 2.77
CA LEU A 40 -4.06 -6.64 3.89
C LEU A 40 -3.62 -8.11 3.90
N ARG A 41 -2.33 -8.38 3.67
CA ARG A 41 -1.71 -9.71 3.71
C ARG A 41 -0.99 -9.92 5.04
N PRO A 42 -1.40 -10.91 5.85
CA PRO A 42 -0.62 -11.33 7.01
C PRO A 42 0.78 -11.83 6.60
N GLY A 43 1.77 -11.52 7.42
CA GLY A 43 3.16 -11.90 7.25
C GLY A 43 3.88 -12.14 8.57
N GLY A 44 5.14 -12.56 8.48
CA GLY A 44 6.02 -12.81 9.63
C GLY A 44 7.34 -12.02 9.54
N HIS A 45 8.28 -12.29 10.45
CA HIS A 45 9.66 -11.78 10.36
C HIS A 45 9.82 -10.25 10.29
N GLY A 46 8.91 -9.48 10.90
CA GLY A 46 9.02 -8.03 10.92
C GLY A 46 8.78 -7.34 9.57
N ILE A 47 8.21 -8.04 8.58
CA ILE A 47 7.95 -7.46 7.27
C ILE A 47 6.88 -6.38 7.33
N PHE A 48 7.11 -5.33 6.54
CA PHE A 48 6.12 -4.32 6.22
C PHE A 48 6.41 -3.84 4.79
N THR A 49 5.63 -4.32 3.83
CA THR A 49 5.78 -3.98 2.41
C THR A 49 4.46 -3.49 1.84
N ILE A 50 4.57 -2.64 0.83
CA ILE A 50 3.44 -2.15 0.07
C ILE A 50 3.77 -2.31 -1.41
N ASP A 51 2.85 -2.93 -2.13
CA ASP A 51 2.97 -3.25 -3.53
C ASP A 51 1.72 -2.71 -4.27
N VAL A 52 1.93 -2.12 -5.45
CA VAL A 52 0.85 -1.63 -6.33
C VAL A 52 0.91 -2.45 -7.61
N ASN A 53 -0.14 -3.23 -7.91
CA ASN A 53 -0.14 -4.19 -9.03
C ASN A 53 1.12 -5.08 -9.07
N ASP A 54 1.45 -5.68 -7.93
CA ASP A 54 2.64 -6.54 -7.76
C ASP A 54 4.00 -5.81 -7.89
N GLU A 55 4.00 -4.47 -7.95
CA GLU A 55 5.21 -3.66 -7.97
C GLU A 55 5.47 -2.99 -6.62
N ARG A 56 6.62 -3.30 -6.01
CA ARG A 56 7.04 -2.76 -4.71
C ARG A 56 7.15 -1.23 -4.76
N VAL A 57 6.47 -0.57 -3.82
CA VAL A 57 6.60 0.89 -3.58
C VAL A 57 7.25 1.21 -2.24
N TYR A 58 7.14 0.32 -1.26
CA TYR A 58 7.73 0.52 0.07
C TYR A 58 8.17 -0.80 0.71
N THR A 59 9.27 -0.77 1.45
CA THR A 59 9.76 -1.89 2.28
C THR A 59 10.47 -1.34 3.52
N LYS A 60 10.15 -1.87 4.71
CA LYS A 60 10.97 -1.62 5.92
C LYS A 60 12.42 -2.11 5.70
N PRO A 61 13.49 -1.40 6.11
CA PRO A 61 13.60 -0.42 7.19
C PRO A 61 13.48 1.06 6.82
N ASP A 62 12.98 1.40 5.62
CA ASP A 62 12.84 2.80 5.21
C ASP A 62 12.04 3.63 6.23
N GLU A 63 12.46 4.89 6.40
CA GLU A 63 11.75 5.86 7.23
C GLU A 63 10.28 5.92 6.82
N PHE A 64 9.39 5.73 7.78
CA PHE A 64 7.96 5.69 7.49
C PHE A 64 7.42 7.09 7.42
N ASP A 65 7.22 7.56 6.20
CA ASP A 65 6.56 8.82 5.92
C ASP A 65 5.31 8.56 5.08
N LEU A 66 4.13 8.89 5.65
CA LEU A 66 2.84 8.61 5.03
C LEU A 66 2.65 9.42 3.74
N ASP A 67 3.06 10.69 3.74
CA ASP A 67 2.91 11.59 2.61
C ASP A 67 3.78 11.15 1.42
N THR A 68 5.03 10.77 1.68
CA THR A 68 5.95 10.22 0.69
C THR A 68 5.39 8.93 0.10
N LEU A 69 4.88 8.04 0.94
CA LEU A 69 4.24 6.79 0.51
C LEU A 69 3.04 7.05 -0.39
N LEU A 70 2.13 7.95 0.00
CA LEU A 70 0.96 8.29 -0.81
C LEU A 70 1.36 8.91 -2.14
N THR A 71 2.41 9.72 -2.16
CA THR A 71 2.97 10.29 -3.39
C THR A 71 3.50 9.19 -4.32
N SER A 72 4.29 8.25 -3.80
CA SER A 72 4.78 7.10 -4.58
C SER A 72 3.64 6.23 -5.12
N ILE A 73 2.61 5.98 -4.32
CA ILE A 73 1.41 5.25 -4.77
C ILE A 73 0.70 6.01 -5.87
N GLY A 74 0.53 7.33 -5.73
CA GLY A 74 -0.10 8.18 -6.75
C GLY A 74 0.58 8.05 -8.10
N GLN A 75 1.92 8.16 -8.14
CA GLN A 75 2.71 8.01 -9.37
C GLN A 75 2.52 6.64 -10.04
N ARG A 76 2.43 5.56 -9.25
CA ARG A 76 2.18 4.21 -9.77
C ARG A 76 0.74 4.03 -10.24
N VAL A 77 -0.23 4.60 -9.55
CA VAL A 77 -1.65 4.57 -9.95
C VAL A 77 -1.85 5.33 -11.25
N GLU A 78 -1.20 6.48 -11.42
CA GLU A 78 -1.22 7.26 -12.67
C GLU A 78 -0.56 6.50 -13.83
N THR A 79 0.58 5.85 -13.59
CA THR A 79 1.28 5.04 -14.59
C THR A 79 0.50 3.77 -14.97
N ALA A 80 -0.22 3.19 -14.01
CA ALA A 80 -1.00 1.97 -14.20
C ALA A 80 -2.43 2.21 -14.74
N ALA A 81 -2.88 3.47 -14.81
CA ALA A 81 -4.14 3.82 -15.44
C ALA A 81 -3.97 3.81 -16.97
N PRO A 82 -4.61 2.89 -17.72
CA PRO A 82 -4.68 3.03 -19.16
C PRO A 82 -5.58 4.23 -19.50
N ALA A 83 -5.15 5.04 -20.46
CA ALA A 83 -5.93 6.10 -21.09
C ALA A 83 -7.26 5.60 -21.68
#